data_AF-A0A5C9F0Y9-F1
#
_entry.id   AF-A0A5C9F0Y9-F1
#
_cell.length_a   1.000
_cell.length_b   1.000
_cell.length_c   1.000
_cell.angle_alpha   90.00
_cell.angle_beta   90.00
_cell.angle_gamma   90.00
#
_symmetry.space_group_name_H-M   'P 1'
#
loop_
_entity.id
_entity.type
_entity.pdbx_description
1 polymer ?
#
loop_
_entity_poly.entity_id
_entity_poly.type
_entity_poly.pdbx_seq_one_letter_code
_entity_poly.pdbx_strand_id
1 'polypeptide(L)'
;MNEKNIEPLDLRLLEKRAFRSAFEDGLWDIFFGMIFLGLGMIWTFSFSNLIIAFIIQISINIAAVLILKLLKKFITTPRLGNVKFGKKRKKKKIRLKLILSSFVVLNIIILFFTLNNLFKAINIEGLLLLMIIGFGFISIPFIVVAYFMDFKRLYFIAIIGGFSFFLFGILDEIIENPWSSIFSFVLIGSSIIIWGLILFYKFLKRYPHPDNVEINKREKDNDIHNQTS
;
A
#
# COMPACT_ATOMS: atom_id res chain seq x y z
N MET A 1 34.77 27.03 9.47
CA MET A 1 33.48 26.37 9.22
C MET A 1 33.44 26.07 7.73
N ASN A 2 33.91 24.88 7.33
CA ASN A 2 34.12 24.54 5.91
C ASN A 2 32.78 24.26 5.23
N GLU A 3 32.41 25.14 4.29
CA GLU A 3 31.40 24.83 3.26
C GLU A 3 31.90 23.65 2.44
N LYS A 4 31.53 22.45 2.87
CA LYS A 4 31.80 21.22 2.15
C LYS A 4 30.99 21.30 0.86
N ASN A 5 31.67 21.46 -0.28
CA ASN A 5 31.10 21.34 -1.62
C ASN A 5 30.24 20.07 -1.68
N ILE A 6 28.91 20.22 -1.53
CA ILE A 6 27.97 19.11 -1.65
C ILE A 6 27.87 18.83 -3.14
N GLU A 7 28.66 17.89 -3.62
CA GLU A 7 28.61 17.47 -5.02
C GLU A 7 27.16 17.11 -5.42
N PRO A 8 26.74 17.41 -6.65
CA PRO A 8 25.37 17.15 -7.12
C PRO A 8 24.95 15.66 -7.03
N LEU A 9 25.93 14.76 -6.91
CA LEU A 9 25.71 13.34 -6.67
C LEU A 9 25.11 13.07 -5.27
N ASP A 10 25.57 13.80 -4.24
CA ASP A 10 25.17 13.60 -2.85
C ASP A 10 23.72 14.09 -2.60
N LEU A 11 23.35 15.24 -3.17
CA LEU A 11 21.98 15.77 -3.09
C LEU A 11 20.93 14.80 -3.64
N ARG A 12 21.24 14.12 -4.76
CA ARG A 12 20.34 13.14 -5.36
C ARG A 12 20.18 11.89 -4.48
N LEU A 13 21.24 11.47 -3.80
CA LEU A 13 21.21 10.34 -2.88
C LEU A 13 20.44 10.68 -1.60
N LEU A 14 20.62 11.88 -1.07
CA LEU A 14 19.85 12.42 0.05
C LEU A 14 18.35 12.52 -0.27
N GLU A 15 17.97 13.08 -1.41
CA GLU A 15 16.56 13.13 -1.84
C GLU A 15 15.96 11.71 -1.99
N LYS A 16 16.73 10.77 -2.54
CA LYS A 16 16.30 9.37 -2.68
C LYS A 16 16.11 8.69 -1.33
N ARG A 17 16.98 8.96 -0.35
CA ARG A 17 16.87 8.43 1.01
C ARG A 17 15.66 9.01 1.73
N ALA A 18 15.49 10.34 1.69
CA ALA A 18 14.34 11.02 2.28
C ALA A 18 13.00 10.54 1.68
N PHE A 19 12.95 10.35 0.36
CA PHE A 19 11.77 9.82 -0.31
C PHE A 19 11.44 8.39 0.14
N ARG A 20 12.44 7.52 0.34
CA ARG A 20 12.23 6.15 0.82
C ARG A 20 11.75 6.11 2.26
N SER A 21 12.28 6.98 3.13
CA SER A 21 11.85 7.08 4.53
C SER A 21 10.37 7.43 4.67
N ALA A 22 9.79 8.15 3.70
CA ALA A 22 8.35 8.43 3.66
C ALA A 22 7.44 7.20 3.44
N PHE A 23 8.03 6.04 3.09
CA PHE A 23 7.36 4.76 2.93
C PHE A 23 7.81 3.73 3.99
N GLU A 24 8.66 4.11 4.94
CA GLU A 24 9.12 3.22 6.01
C GLU A 24 8.15 3.17 7.21
N ASP A 25 7.10 4.00 7.19
CA ASP A 25 6.07 4.10 8.22
C ASP A 25 5.12 2.91 8.31
N GLY A 26 5.12 1.99 7.34
CA GLY A 26 4.21 0.83 7.33
C GLY A 26 2.75 1.17 7.01
N LEU A 27 2.39 2.45 6.85
CA LEU A 27 1.00 2.86 6.59
C LEU A 27 0.49 2.40 5.23
N TRP A 28 1.38 2.34 4.23
CA TRP A 28 1.05 1.78 2.93
C TRP A 28 0.80 0.27 2.99
N ASP A 29 1.51 -0.45 3.84
CA ASP A 29 1.30 -1.89 4.02
C ASP A 29 -0.09 -2.12 4.63
N ILE A 30 -0.45 -1.36 5.68
CA ILE A 30 -1.80 -1.39 6.28
C ILE A 30 -2.88 -1.05 5.24
N PHE A 31 -2.66 -0.02 4.43
CA PHE A 31 -3.56 0.37 3.35
C PHE A 31 -3.82 -0.78 2.37
N PHE A 32 -2.78 -1.39 1.81
CA PHE A 32 -2.96 -2.49 0.86
C PHE A 32 -3.57 -3.73 1.52
N GLY A 33 -3.19 -4.03 2.76
CA GLY A 33 -3.80 -5.12 3.52
C GLY A 33 -5.32 -4.94 3.69
N MET A 34 -5.81 -3.72 3.94
CA MET A 34 -7.25 -3.42 3.99
C MET A 34 -7.95 -3.64 2.65
N ILE A 35 -7.28 -3.38 1.51
CA ILE A 35 -7.85 -3.66 0.18
C ILE A 35 -8.09 -5.17 0.03
N PHE A 36 -7.08 -5.99 0.35
CA PHE A 36 -7.21 -7.45 0.27
C PHE A 36 -8.23 -8.01 1.26
N LEU A 37 -8.28 -7.45 2.47
CA LEU A 37 -9.27 -7.86 3.48
C LEU A 37 -10.69 -7.54 2.99
N GLY A 38 -10.91 -6.36 2.41
CA GLY A 38 -12.18 -6.01 1.77
C GLY A 38 -12.56 -6.99 0.65
N LEU A 39 -11.61 -7.31 -0.23
CA LEU A 39 -11.84 -8.29 -1.30
C LEU A 39 -12.29 -9.63 -0.73
N GLY A 40 -11.63 -10.13 0.32
CA GLY A 40 -12.03 -11.35 1.01
C GLY A 40 -13.46 -11.28 1.53
N MET A 41 -13.87 -10.17 2.15
CA MET A 41 -15.23 -10.01 2.68
C MET A 41 -16.31 -10.17 1.60
N ILE A 42 -16.10 -9.66 0.37
CA ILE A 42 -17.09 -9.80 -0.70
C ILE A 42 -17.42 -11.28 -0.95
N TRP A 43 -16.38 -12.10 -1.11
CA TRP A 43 -16.52 -13.52 -1.41
C TRP A 43 -17.02 -14.31 -0.19
N THR A 44 -16.51 -14.00 1.00
CA THR A 44 -16.91 -14.63 2.26
C THR A 44 -18.40 -14.47 2.55
N PHE A 45 -18.95 -13.27 2.36
CA PHE A 45 -20.37 -13.01 2.66
C PHE A 45 -21.31 -13.33 1.49
N SER A 46 -20.77 -13.69 0.32
CA SER A 46 -21.54 -14.12 -0.86
C SER A 46 -22.78 -13.26 -1.10
N PHE A 47 -22.59 -11.93 -1.11
CA PHE A 47 -23.69 -10.98 -1.22
C PHE A 47 -24.53 -11.28 -2.46
N SER A 48 -25.82 -11.54 -2.26
CA SER A 48 -26.76 -11.84 -3.35
C SER A 48 -26.90 -10.68 -4.36
N ASN A 49 -26.68 -9.45 -3.90
CA ASN A 49 -26.69 -8.26 -4.73
C ASN A 49 -25.28 -7.71 -4.93
N LEU A 50 -24.77 -7.82 -6.16
CA LEU A 50 -23.45 -7.31 -6.55
C LEU A 50 -23.28 -5.81 -6.28
N ILE A 51 -24.35 -5.01 -6.40
CA ILE A 51 -24.30 -3.56 -6.13
C ILE A 51 -23.95 -3.33 -4.65
N ILE A 52 -24.56 -4.09 -3.75
CA ILE A 52 -24.29 -4.00 -2.30
C ILE A 52 -22.83 -4.40 -2.02
N ALA A 53 -22.35 -5.48 -2.63
CA ALA A 53 -20.95 -5.90 -2.51
C ALA A 53 -19.98 -4.79 -2.94
N PHE A 54 -20.22 -4.16 -4.09
CA PHE A 54 -19.39 -3.05 -4.57
C PHE A 54 -19.46 -1.83 -3.65
N ILE A 55 -20.63 -1.48 -3.12
CA ILE A 55 -20.78 -0.37 -2.17
C ILE A 55 -19.95 -0.63 -0.90
N ILE A 56 -20.01 -1.84 -0.34
CA ILE A 56 -19.22 -2.22 0.84
C ILE A 56 -17.73 -2.14 0.52
N GLN A 57 -17.29 -2.70 -0.62
CA GLN A 57 -15.90 -2.66 -1.03
C GLN A 57 -15.37 -1.24 -1.22
N ILE A 58 -16.15 -0.39 -1.89
CA ILE A 58 -15.81 1.02 -2.09
C ILE A 58 -15.74 1.72 -0.73
N SER A 59 -16.66 1.45 0.18
CA SER A 59 -16.68 2.03 1.53
C SER A 59 -15.42 1.66 2.33
N ILE A 60 -14.99 0.39 2.28
CA ILE A 60 -13.75 -0.08 2.92
C ILE A 60 -12.53 0.61 2.30
N ASN A 61 -12.47 0.72 0.97
CA ASN A 61 -11.39 1.42 0.27
C ASN A 61 -11.33 2.91 0.63
N ILE A 62 -12.48 3.58 0.73
CA ILE A 62 -12.56 4.99 1.14
C ILE A 62 -12.04 5.13 2.57
N ALA A 63 -12.50 4.29 3.49
CA ALA A 63 -12.01 4.26 4.87
C ALA A 63 -10.49 4.06 4.92
N ALA A 64 -9.96 3.11 4.14
CA ALA A 64 -8.54 2.85 4.02
C ALA A 64 -7.74 4.10 3.55
N VAL A 65 -8.23 4.80 2.53
CA VAL A 65 -7.61 6.05 2.04
C VAL A 65 -7.67 7.14 3.10
N LEU A 66 -8.78 7.28 3.81
CA LEU A 66 -8.94 8.26 4.88
C LEU A 66 -7.97 8.00 6.03
N ILE A 67 -7.88 6.76 6.51
CA ILE A 67 -6.94 6.33 7.55
C ILE A 67 -5.50 6.66 7.12
N LEU A 68 -5.12 6.29 5.90
CA LEU A 68 -3.79 6.58 5.36
C LEU A 68 -3.50 8.09 5.34
N LYS A 69 -4.45 8.91 4.88
CA LYS A 69 -4.29 10.38 4.82
C LYS A 69 -4.21 11.00 6.20
N LEU A 70 -5.06 10.59 7.14
CA LEU A 70 -5.11 11.13 8.50
C LEU A 70 -3.85 10.76 9.27
N LEU A 71 -3.46 9.48 9.28
CA LEU A 71 -2.23 9.04 9.95
C LEU A 71 -0.98 9.68 9.35
N LYS A 72 -0.93 9.86 8.03
CA LYS A 72 0.16 10.62 7.42
C LYS A 72 0.16 12.08 7.87
N LYS A 73 -0.98 12.77 7.79
CA LYS A 73 -1.09 14.20 8.11
C LYS A 73 -0.76 14.50 9.58
N PHE A 74 -1.30 13.71 10.51
CA PHE A 74 -1.22 14.00 11.95
C PHE A 74 -0.02 13.35 12.65
N ILE A 75 0.47 12.21 12.17
CA ILE A 75 1.52 11.45 12.88
C ILE A 75 2.83 11.47 12.10
N THR A 76 2.78 11.12 10.81
CA THR A 76 4.00 10.87 10.03
C THR A 76 4.66 12.17 9.57
N THR A 77 3.88 13.10 9.01
CA THR A 77 4.38 14.36 8.46
C THR A 77 5.04 15.26 9.52
N PRO A 78 4.47 15.44 10.73
CA PRO A 78 5.13 16.23 11.77
C PRO A 78 6.47 15.65 12.23
N ARG A 79 6.66 14.33 12.17
CA ARG A 79 7.88 13.64 12.63
C ARG A 79 9.00 13.62 11.59
N LEU A 80 8.64 13.49 10.30
CA LEU A 80 9.62 13.45 9.20
C LEU A 80 9.93 14.85 8.64
N GLY A 81 9.08 15.83 8.92
CA GLY A 81 9.17 17.17 8.33
C GLY A 81 8.70 17.23 6.87
N ASN A 82 8.59 18.45 6.34
CA ASN A 82 8.15 18.69 4.97
C ASN A 82 9.35 18.75 4.02
N VAL A 83 9.44 17.77 3.11
CA VAL A 83 10.49 17.73 2.08
C VAL A 83 9.93 18.21 0.73
N LYS A 84 10.57 19.22 0.13
CA LYS A 84 10.23 19.69 -1.23
C LYS A 84 10.94 18.82 -2.26
N PHE A 85 10.22 17.88 -2.88
CA PHE A 85 10.79 17.03 -3.94
C PHE A 85 11.09 17.80 -5.24
N GLY A 86 12.17 17.41 -5.92
CA GLY A 86 12.63 18.01 -7.16
C GLY A 86 11.71 17.75 -8.36
N LYS A 87 11.94 18.52 -9.45
CA LYS A 87 11.13 18.44 -10.70
C LYS A 87 11.09 17.02 -11.30
N LYS A 88 12.16 16.23 -11.17
CA LYS A 88 12.23 14.83 -11.68
C LYS A 88 11.19 13.92 -11.02
N ARG A 89 10.98 14.05 -9.70
CA ARG A 89 10.00 13.24 -8.94
C ARG A 89 8.56 13.66 -9.22
N LYS A 90 8.30 14.95 -9.40
CA LYS A 90 6.99 15.44 -9.85
C LYS A 90 6.61 14.86 -11.22
N LYS A 91 7.54 14.84 -12.19
CA LYS A 91 7.33 14.21 -13.50
C LYS A 91 7.05 12.70 -13.37
N LYS A 92 7.79 11.97 -12.52
CA LYS A 92 7.51 10.54 -12.26
C LYS A 92 6.09 10.32 -11.70
N LYS A 93 5.62 11.17 -10.77
CA LYS A 93 4.27 11.09 -10.21
C LYS A 93 3.18 11.31 -11.25
N ILE A 94 3.38 12.27 -12.17
CA ILE A 94 2.45 12.53 -13.28
C ILE A 94 2.42 11.32 -14.22
N ARG A 95 3.58 10.78 -14.61
CA ARG A 95 3.65 9.57 -15.45
C ARG A 95 2.96 8.38 -14.80
N LEU A 96 3.18 8.17 -13.50
CA LEU A 96 2.50 7.12 -12.74
C LEU A 96 0.98 7.31 -12.77
N LYS A 97 0.50 8.54 -12.56
CA LYS A 97 -0.94 8.85 -12.63
C LYS A 97 -1.52 8.54 -14.02
N LEU A 98 -0.81 8.88 -15.09
CA LEU A 98 -1.24 8.59 -16.47
C LEU A 98 -1.30 7.07 -16.71
N ILE A 99 -0.25 6.33 -16.34
CA ILE A 99 -0.22 4.87 -16.52
C ILE A 99 -1.34 4.19 -15.72
N LEU A 100 -1.54 4.57 -14.45
CA LEU A 100 -2.64 4.05 -13.64
C LEU A 100 -4.02 4.40 -14.23
N SER A 101 -4.18 5.61 -14.77
CA SER A 101 -5.41 6.00 -15.46
C SER A 101 -5.67 5.12 -16.68
N SER A 102 -4.64 4.76 -17.45
CA SER A 102 -4.77 3.83 -18.57
C SER A 102 -5.19 2.43 -18.11
N PHE A 103 -4.65 1.92 -16.99
CA PHE A 103 -5.10 0.66 -16.42
C PHE A 103 -6.57 0.70 -16.00
N VAL A 104 -7.04 1.80 -15.39
CA VAL A 104 -8.45 1.95 -15.02
C VAL A 104 -9.34 1.95 -16.26
N VAL A 105 -8.98 2.70 -17.30
CA VAL A 105 -9.72 2.71 -18.57
C VAL A 105 -9.77 1.32 -19.20
N LEU A 106 -8.65 0.60 -19.21
CA LEU A 106 -8.57 -0.78 -19.71
C LEU A 106 -9.52 -1.71 -18.95
N ASN A 107 -9.57 -1.62 -17.61
CA ASN A 107 -10.50 -2.41 -16.80
C ASN A 107 -11.97 -2.09 -17.10
N ILE A 108 -12.30 -0.81 -17.31
CA ILE A 108 -13.67 -0.40 -17.69
C ILE A 108 -14.05 -0.98 -19.06
N ILE A 109 -13.13 -0.92 -20.03
CA ILE A 109 -13.36 -1.49 -21.37
C ILE A 109 -13.60 -3.00 -21.29
N ILE A 110 -12.78 -3.72 -20.51
CA ILE A 110 -12.94 -5.15 -20.32
C ILE A 110 -14.27 -5.47 -19.64
N LEU A 111 -14.62 -4.74 -18.57
CA LEU A 111 -15.90 -4.90 -17.89
C LEU A 111 -17.08 -4.69 -18.86
N PHE A 112 -17.01 -3.66 -19.69
CA PHE A 112 -18.03 -3.40 -20.72
C PHE A 112 -18.15 -4.56 -21.70
N PHE A 113 -17.03 -5.09 -22.21
CA PHE A 113 -17.04 -6.26 -23.10
C PHE A 113 -17.60 -7.52 -22.40
N THR A 114 -17.26 -7.74 -21.12
CA THR A 114 -17.78 -8.85 -20.33
C THR A 114 -19.30 -8.77 -20.14
N LEU A 115 -19.84 -7.59 -19.82
CA LEU A 115 -21.29 -7.39 -19.65
C LEU A 115 -22.07 -7.61 -20.95
N ASN A 116 -21.48 -7.30 -22.10
CA ASN A 116 -22.08 -7.53 -23.41
C ASN A 116 -21.88 -8.97 -23.92
N ASN A 117 -21.35 -9.88 -23.10
CA ASN A 117 -21.06 -11.27 -23.45
C ASN A 117 -20.16 -11.43 -24.70
N LEU A 118 -19.36 -10.42 -25.04
CA LEU A 118 -18.52 -10.44 -26.24
C LEU A 118 -17.36 -11.45 -26.14
N PHE A 119 -17.08 -11.94 -24.93
CA PHE A 119 -16.12 -13.01 -24.66
C PHE A 119 -16.73 -14.42 -24.61
N LYS A 120 -18.03 -14.61 -24.92
CA LYS A 120 -18.68 -15.94 -24.88
C LYS A 120 -17.99 -17.01 -25.75
N ALA A 121 -17.33 -16.59 -26.82
CA ALA A 121 -16.61 -17.49 -27.72
C ALA A 121 -15.27 -17.99 -27.13
N ILE A 122 -14.75 -17.31 -26.11
CA ILE A 122 -13.48 -17.67 -25.48
C ILE A 122 -13.77 -18.50 -24.23
N ASN A 123 -13.73 -19.82 -24.37
CA ASN A 123 -13.89 -20.74 -23.25
C ASN A 123 -12.57 -20.85 -22.48
N ILE A 124 -12.34 -19.90 -21.56
CA ILE A 124 -11.20 -19.94 -20.64
C ILE A 124 -11.62 -20.70 -19.39
N GLU A 125 -10.85 -21.73 -19.03
CA GLU A 125 -11.04 -22.46 -17.77
C GLU A 125 -10.95 -21.52 -16.55
N GLY A 126 -11.77 -21.78 -15.52
CA GLY A 126 -11.93 -20.90 -14.36
C GLY A 126 -10.61 -20.57 -13.65
N LEU A 127 -9.73 -21.57 -13.47
CA LEU A 127 -8.43 -21.37 -12.83
C LEU A 127 -7.50 -20.47 -13.66
N LEU A 128 -7.45 -20.67 -14.98
CA LEU A 128 -6.63 -19.87 -15.88
C LEU A 128 -7.11 -18.42 -15.93
N LEU A 129 -8.43 -18.21 -15.88
CA LEU A 129 -9.02 -16.87 -15.76
C LEU A 129 -8.58 -16.18 -14.47
N LEU A 130 -8.63 -16.87 -13.33
CA LEU A 130 -8.20 -16.32 -12.03
C LEU A 130 -6.69 -16.02 -12.00
N MET A 131 -5.86 -16.80 -12.68
CA MET A 131 -4.43 -16.50 -12.85
C MET A 131 -4.21 -15.23 -13.66
N ILE A 132 -4.94 -15.06 -14.77
CA ILE A 132 -4.87 -13.85 -15.59
C ILE A 132 -5.31 -12.63 -14.78
N ILE A 133 -6.39 -12.75 -14.00
CA ILE A 133 -6.87 -11.67 -13.13
C ILE A 133 -5.83 -11.34 -12.05
N GLY A 134 -5.35 -12.35 -11.33
CA GLY A 134 -4.38 -12.19 -10.25
C GLY A 134 -3.07 -11.57 -10.74
N PHE A 135 -2.36 -12.23 -11.64
CA PHE A 135 -1.05 -11.76 -12.07
C PHE A 135 -1.13 -10.61 -13.08
N GLY A 136 -2.07 -10.66 -14.01
CA GLY A 136 -2.23 -9.66 -15.06
C GLY A 136 -2.84 -8.35 -14.54
N PHE A 137 -3.98 -8.42 -13.86
CA PHE A 137 -4.73 -7.22 -13.46
C PHE A 137 -4.39 -6.70 -12.07
N ILE A 138 -3.87 -7.54 -11.17
CA ILE A 138 -3.47 -7.10 -9.82
C ILE A 138 -1.96 -6.93 -9.73
N SER A 139 -1.16 -7.98 -10.00
CA SER A 139 0.28 -7.90 -9.78
C SER A 139 0.98 -6.89 -10.70
N ILE A 140 0.70 -6.87 -12.00
CA ILE A 140 1.39 -5.95 -12.94
C ILE A 140 1.19 -4.47 -12.55
N PRO A 141 -0.04 -3.96 -12.33
CA PRO A 141 -0.21 -2.57 -11.90
C PRO A 141 0.53 -2.25 -10.61
N PHE A 142 0.52 -3.16 -9.63
CA PHE A 142 1.22 -2.97 -8.36
C PHE A 142 2.74 -2.96 -8.54
N ILE A 143 3.31 -3.81 -9.39
CA ILE A 143 4.74 -3.80 -9.75
C ILE A 143 5.13 -2.47 -10.41
N VAL A 144 4.28 -1.95 -11.30
CA VAL A 144 4.48 -0.63 -11.91
C VAL A 144 4.46 0.46 -10.84
N VAL A 145 3.49 0.45 -9.93
CA VAL A 145 3.43 1.39 -8.81
C VAL A 145 4.70 1.29 -7.95
N ALA A 146 5.14 0.07 -7.61
CA ALA A 146 6.33 -0.19 -6.81
C ALA A 146 7.59 0.41 -7.45
N TYR A 147 7.74 0.27 -8.77
CA TYR A 147 8.85 0.83 -9.54
C TYR A 147 8.87 2.36 -9.50
N PHE A 148 7.72 3.01 -9.73
CA PHE A 148 7.67 4.47 -9.73
C PHE A 148 7.80 5.08 -8.33
N MET A 149 7.32 4.37 -7.30
CA MET A 149 7.40 4.78 -5.90
C MET A 149 8.70 4.35 -5.21
N ASP A 150 9.64 3.68 -5.90
CA ASP A 150 10.86 3.11 -5.30
C ASP A 150 10.55 2.27 -4.03
N PHE A 151 9.37 1.66 -3.97
CA PHE A 151 8.84 1.00 -2.78
C PHE A 151 9.02 -0.51 -2.87
N LYS A 152 10.17 -1.00 -2.38
CA LYS A 152 10.58 -2.41 -2.50
C LYS A 152 9.55 -3.42 -1.96
N ARG A 153 8.89 -3.13 -0.84
CA ARG A 153 7.93 -4.06 -0.22
C ARG A 153 6.67 -4.24 -1.06
N LEU A 154 6.30 -3.24 -1.87
CA LEU A 154 5.13 -3.33 -2.73
C LEU A 154 5.27 -4.39 -3.82
N TYR A 155 6.49 -4.72 -4.26
CA TYR A 155 6.70 -5.86 -5.17
C TYR A 155 6.28 -7.18 -4.53
N PHE A 156 6.58 -7.36 -3.24
CA PHE A 156 6.19 -8.57 -2.51
C PHE A 156 4.66 -8.64 -2.33
N ILE A 157 4.03 -7.52 -1.96
CA ILE A 157 2.57 -7.40 -1.89
C ILE A 157 1.92 -7.67 -3.25
N ALA A 158 2.52 -7.21 -4.36
CA ALA A 158 2.01 -7.44 -5.70
C ALA A 158 1.97 -8.93 -6.06
N ILE A 159 3.06 -9.65 -5.78
CA ILE A 159 3.17 -11.08 -6.07
C ILE A 159 2.22 -11.88 -5.19
N ILE A 160 2.21 -11.62 -3.88
CA ILE A 160 1.29 -12.25 -2.94
C ILE A 160 -0.16 -11.98 -3.34
N GLY A 161 -0.48 -10.75 -3.73
CA GLY A 161 -1.81 -10.37 -4.15
C GLY A 161 -2.29 -11.11 -5.40
N GLY A 162 -1.42 -11.32 -6.38
CA GLY A 162 -1.74 -12.16 -7.54
C GLY A 162 -1.88 -13.63 -7.16
N PHE A 163 -1.01 -14.12 -6.28
CA PHE A 163 -1.06 -15.47 -5.75
C PHE A 163 -2.34 -15.74 -4.96
N SER A 164 -2.90 -14.75 -4.25
CA SER A 164 -4.20 -14.86 -3.57
C SER A 164 -5.33 -15.27 -4.51
N PHE A 165 -5.39 -14.73 -5.73
CA PHE A 165 -6.43 -15.09 -6.70
C PHE A 165 -6.25 -16.51 -7.23
N PHE A 166 -5.00 -16.91 -7.48
CA PHE A 166 -4.68 -18.28 -7.87
C PHE A 166 -5.05 -19.28 -6.76
N LEU A 167 -4.67 -18.97 -5.51
CA LEU A 167 -5.00 -19.78 -4.34
C LEU A 167 -6.50 -19.89 -4.13
N PHE A 168 -7.23 -18.79 -4.35
CA PHE A 168 -8.70 -18.80 -4.29
C PHE A 168 -9.29 -19.78 -5.29
N GLY A 169 -8.83 -19.78 -6.55
CA GLY A 169 -9.32 -20.72 -7.57
C GLY A 169 -9.12 -22.18 -7.19
N ILE A 170 -7.94 -22.53 -6.69
CA ILE A 170 -7.66 -23.91 -6.24
C ILE A 170 -8.51 -24.27 -5.02
N LEU A 171 -8.58 -23.38 -4.04
CA LEU A 171 -9.29 -23.67 -2.80
C LEU A 171 -10.80 -23.73 -2.99
N ASP A 172 -11.38 -22.98 -3.92
CA ASP A 172 -12.82 -22.99 -4.20
C ASP A 172 -13.28 -24.33 -4.79
N GLU A 173 -12.40 -25.06 -5.50
CA GLU A 173 -12.67 -26.41 -5.98
C GLU A 173 -12.60 -27.48 -4.87
N ILE A 174 -11.85 -27.23 -3.80
CA ILE A 174 -11.60 -28.20 -2.71
C ILE A 174 -12.49 -27.91 -1.50
N ILE A 175 -12.74 -26.64 -1.20
CA ILE A 175 -13.38 -26.13 0.00
C ILE A 175 -14.39 -25.06 -0.41
N GLU A 176 -15.67 -25.29 -0.08
CA GLU A 176 -16.73 -24.32 -0.38
C GLU A 176 -16.51 -22.97 0.35
N ASN A 177 -17.04 -21.90 -0.23
CA ASN A 177 -17.11 -20.59 0.44
C ASN A 177 -17.88 -20.73 1.77
N PRO A 178 -17.44 -20.06 2.85
CA PRO A 178 -16.52 -18.92 2.88
C PRO A 178 -15.02 -19.24 3.06
N TRP A 179 -14.65 -20.51 3.28
CA TRP A 179 -13.30 -20.84 3.74
C TRP A 179 -12.23 -20.57 2.69
N SER A 180 -12.51 -20.85 1.41
CA SER A 180 -11.62 -20.55 0.29
C SER A 180 -11.22 -19.06 0.26
N SER A 181 -12.18 -18.15 0.41
CA SER A 181 -11.93 -16.70 0.45
C SER A 181 -11.19 -16.24 1.71
N ILE A 182 -11.48 -16.84 2.88
CA ILE A 182 -10.80 -16.52 4.13
C ILE A 182 -9.29 -16.82 4.02
N PHE A 183 -8.92 -18.02 3.58
CA PHE A 183 -7.51 -18.40 3.44
C PHE A 183 -6.78 -17.61 2.35
N SER A 184 -7.48 -17.28 1.26
CA SER A 184 -6.86 -16.65 0.10
C SER A 184 -6.69 -15.14 0.25
N PHE A 185 -7.66 -14.45 0.86
CA PHE A 185 -7.67 -12.99 0.91
C PHE A 185 -7.63 -12.45 2.33
N VAL A 186 -8.47 -12.96 3.23
CA VAL A 186 -8.56 -12.43 4.61
C VAL A 186 -7.29 -12.71 5.40
N LEU A 187 -6.75 -13.93 5.33
CA LEU A 187 -5.52 -14.31 6.01
C LEU A 187 -4.32 -13.54 5.46
N ILE A 188 -4.21 -13.43 4.14
CA ILE A 188 -3.15 -12.69 3.47
C ILE A 188 -3.23 -11.20 3.79
N GLY A 189 -4.41 -10.58 3.65
CA GLY A 189 -4.65 -9.18 3.98
C GLY A 189 -4.35 -8.88 5.44
N SER A 190 -4.80 -9.73 6.37
CA SER A 190 -4.54 -9.60 7.80
C SER A 190 -3.04 -9.70 8.11
N SER A 191 -2.32 -10.63 7.47
CA SER A 191 -0.87 -10.77 7.63
C SER A 191 -0.12 -9.52 7.18
N ILE A 192 -0.53 -8.91 6.06
CA ILE A 192 0.03 -7.65 5.57
C ILE A 192 -0.27 -6.49 6.55
N ILE A 193 -1.48 -6.42 7.11
CA ILE A 193 -1.85 -5.41 8.11
C ILE A 193 -0.99 -5.56 9.37
N ILE A 194 -0.87 -6.77 9.92
CA ILE A 194 -0.05 -7.05 11.11
C ILE A 194 1.39 -6.61 10.86
N TRP A 195 1.95 -6.96 9.70
CA TRP A 195 3.29 -6.53 9.32
C TRP A 195 3.42 -5.01 9.24
N GLY A 196 2.45 -4.34 8.61
CA GLY A 196 2.38 -2.88 8.52
C GLY A 196 2.28 -2.20 9.89
N LEU A 197 1.51 -2.76 10.83
CA LEU A 197 1.39 -2.29 12.21
C LEU A 197 2.71 -2.43 12.97
N ILE A 198 3.44 -3.53 12.80
CA ILE A 198 4.76 -3.73 13.40
C ILE A 198 5.74 -2.67 12.89
N LEU A 199 5.73 -2.38 11.58
CA LEU A 199 6.57 -1.34 10.98
C LEU A 199 6.17 0.05 11.48
N PHE A 200 4.88 0.33 11.57
CA PHE A 200 4.38 1.59 12.11
C PHE A 200 4.81 1.79 13.56
N TYR A 201 4.66 0.79 14.43
CA TYR A 201 5.14 0.84 15.81
C TYR A 201 6.65 1.10 15.89
N LYS A 202 7.45 0.38 15.10
CA LYS A 202 8.91 0.59 15.01
C LYS A 202 9.25 1.99 14.53
N PHE A 203 8.49 2.53 13.57
CA PHE A 203 8.62 3.90 13.08
C PHE A 203 8.34 4.92 14.20
N LEU A 204 7.26 4.73 14.97
CA LEU A 204 6.94 5.62 16.09
C LEU A 204 8.04 5.63 17.16
N LYS A 205 8.68 4.48 17.42
CA LYS A 205 9.79 4.36 18.37
C LYS A 205 11.08 5.00 17.84
N ARG A 206 11.34 4.88 16.53
CA ARG A 206 12.54 5.45 15.89
C ARG A 206 12.46 6.98 15.73
N TYR A 207 11.26 7.50 15.51
CA TYR A 207 11.01 8.93 15.32
C TYR A 207 10.07 9.45 16.43
N PRO A 208 10.62 9.73 17.63
CA PRO A 208 9.85 10.34 18.72
C PRO A 208 9.35 11.73 18.33
N HIS A 209 8.30 12.20 18.99
CA HIS A 209 7.73 13.53 18.72
C HIS A 209 8.73 14.63 19.10
N PRO A 210 8.82 15.75 18.35
CA PRO A 210 9.76 16.83 18.63
C PRO A 210 9.70 17.35 20.06
N ASP A 211 8.48 17.51 20.61
CA ASP A 211 8.27 17.98 21.99
C ASP A 211 8.95 17.08 23.03
N ASN A 212 8.94 15.76 22.82
CA ASN A 212 9.57 14.81 23.73
C ASN A 212 11.10 14.89 23.69
N VAL A 213 11.68 15.37 22.59
CA VAL A 213 13.14 15.56 22.46
C VAL A 213 13.57 16.80 23.23
N GLU A 214 12.80 17.89 23.17
CA GLU A 214 13.07 19.09 23.95
C GLU A 214 12.94 18.86 25.45
N ILE A 215 11.91 18.13 25.91
CA ILE A 215 11.71 17.82 27.33
C ILE A 215 12.89 17.01 27.88
N ASN A 216 13.27 15.91 27.21
CA ASN A 216 14.43 15.09 27.62
C ASN A 216 15.75 15.88 27.66
N LYS A 217 15.90 16.88 26.78
CA LYS A 217 17.10 17.71 26.75
C LYS A 217 17.14 18.67 27.95
N ARG A 218 16.01 19.33 28.27
CA ARG A 218 15.89 20.22 29.43
C ARG A 218 16.09 19.47 30.76
N GLU A 219 15.57 18.25 30.89
CA GLU A 219 15.78 17.43 32.09
C GLU A 219 17.27 17.09 32.28
N LYS A 220 17.96 16.65 31.22
CA LYS A 220 19.41 16.39 31.28
C LYS A 220 20.23 17.63 31.63
N ASP A 221 19.88 18.78 31.08
CA ASP A 221 20.60 20.04 31.35
C ASP A 221 20.41 20.49 32.82
N ASN A 222 19.23 20.25 33.41
CA ASN A 222 18.95 20.53 34.82
C ASN A 222 19.69 19.57 35.79
N ASP A 223 19.80 18.28 35.44
CA ASP A 223 20.54 17.31 36.25
C ASP A 223 22.04 17.64 36.34
N ILE A 224 22.63 18.14 35.24
CA ILE A 224 24.04 18.57 35.21
C ILE A 224 24.26 19.78 36.12
N HIS A 225 23.32 20.74 36.14
CA HIS A 225 23.47 21.95 36.93
C HIS A 225 23.36 21.69 38.45
N ASN A 226 22.54 20.71 38.85
CA ASN A 226 22.39 20.30 40.25
C ASN A 226 23.56 19.46 40.78
N GLN A 227 24.39 18.85 39.92
CA GLN A 227 25.57 18.10 40.34
C GLN A 227 26.82 18.97 40.52
N THR A 228 26.81 20.21 40.03
CA THR A 228 27.93 21.16 40.12
C THR A 228 27.77 22.21 41.23
N SER A 229 26.68 22.13 42.02
CA SER A 229 26.36 23.03 43.13
C SER A 229 26.57 22.33 44.46
#